data_AF-A0A8T3MY96-F1
#
_entry.id   AF-A0A8T3MY96-F1
#
_cell.length_a   1.000
_cell.length_b   1.000
_cell.length_c   1.000
_cell.angle_alpha   90.00
_cell.angle_beta   90.00
_cell.angle_gamma   90.00
#
_symmetry.space_group_name_H-M   'P 1'
#
loop_
_entity.id
_entity.type
_entity.pdbx_description
1 polymer ?
#
loop_
_entity_poly.entity_id
_entity_poly.type
_entity_poly.pdbx_seq_one_letter_code
_entity_poly.pdbx_strand_id
1 'polypeptide(L)'
;MATATASATKLRPLGDRVVIQPTAREEMTKSGIVLPDTAKEKPQKGTILAVGPGRTLDDGKRETIDVKKGDSVLYAKYAGTEFK
;
A
#
# COMPACT_ATOMS: atom_id res chain seq x y z
N MET A 1 16.63 2.50 23.13
CA MET A 1 16.92 2.66 21.70
C MET A 1 16.14 1.60 20.94
N ALA A 2 15.00 1.99 20.35
CA ALA A 2 14.05 1.09 19.69
C ALA A 2 14.50 0.83 18.24
N THR A 3 14.99 -0.37 17.97
CA THR A 3 15.26 -0.84 16.61
C THR A 3 13.95 -1.15 15.92
N ALA A 4 13.61 -0.34 14.92
CA ALA A 4 12.46 -0.54 14.05
C ALA A 4 12.60 -1.87 13.31
N THR A 5 11.64 -2.76 13.55
CA THR A 5 11.51 -4.08 12.93
C THR A 5 11.22 -3.94 11.44
N ALA A 6 12.22 -4.24 10.62
CA ALA A 6 12.08 -4.43 9.18
C ALA A 6 11.35 -5.76 8.91
N SER A 7 10.02 -5.75 8.96
CA SER A 7 9.19 -6.83 8.41
C SER A 7 9.14 -6.70 6.88
N ALA A 8 10.29 -6.92 6.24
CA ALA A 8 10.35 -7.23 4.81
C ALA A 8 9.83 -8.65 4.63
N THR A 9 8.51 -8.84 4.72
CA THR A 9 7.87 -10.04 4.21
C THR A 9 8.37 -10.21 2.78
N LYS A 10 9.02 -11.34 2.48
CA LYS A 10 9.60 -11.67 1.16
C LYS A 10 8.49 -11.91 0.12
N LEU A 11 7.49 -11.05 0.09
CA LEU A 11 6.37 -11.11 -0.83
C LEU A 11 6.83 -10.47 -2.15
N ARG A 12 6.94 -11.32 -3.17
CA ARG A 12 7.24 -10.88 -4.53
C ARG A 12 5.93 -10.84 -5.31
N PRO A 13 5.30 -9.65 -5.45
CA PRO A 13 4.13 -9.53 -6.31
C PRO A 13 4.50 -9.95 -7.74
N LEU A 14 3.61 -10.69 -8.38
CA LEU A 14 3.77 -11.17 -9.76
C LEU A 14 3.03 -10.24 -10.72
N GLY A 15 3.57 -10.11 -11.94
CA GLY A 15 2.99 -9.26 -12.97
C GLY A 15 2.96 -7.78 -12.58
N ASP A 16 1.78 -7.18 -12.74
CA ASP A 16 1.43 -5.78 -12.48
C ASP A 16 0.99 -5.49 -11.03
N ARG A 17 1.08 -6.47 -10.14
CA ARG A 17 0.64 -6.31 -8.75
C ARG A 17 1.60 -5.44 -7.94
N VAL A 18 1.03 -4.68 -7.01
CA VAL A 18 1.77 -3.82 -6.07
C VAL A 18 1.30 -4.11 -4.66
N VAL A 19 2.25 -4.22 -3.73
CA VAL A 19 1.97 -4.40 -2.31
C VAL A 19 2.05 -3.05 -1.62
N ILE A 20 0.95 -2.65 -1.01
CA ILE A 20 0.81 -1.39 -0.30
C ILE A 20 0.58 -1.70 1.18
N GLN A 21 1.31 -1.02 2.05
CA GLN A 21 1.03 -0.96 3.47
C GLN A 21 0.14 0.26 3.74
N PRO A 22 -1.11 0.05 4.19
CA PRO A 22 -1.97 1.16 4.59
C PRO A 22 -1.32 1.98 5.70
N THR A 23 -1.36 3.31 5.58
CA THR A 23 -0.92 4.18 6.68
C THR A 23 -1.94 4.14 7.81
N ALA A 24 -1.46 4.22 9.05
CA ALA A 24 -2.31 4.31 10.22
C ALA A 24 -3.26 5.50 10.11
N ARG A 25 -4.53 5.28 10.45
CA ARG A 25 -5.54 6.33 10.44
C ARG A 25 -5.37 7.22 11.67
N GLU A 26 -5.56 8.52 11.51
CA GLU A 26 -5.73 9.44 12.63
C GLU A 26 -7.07 9.14 13.33
N GLU A 27 -7.00 8.54 14.52
CA GLU A 27 -8.17 8.25 15.37
C GLU A 27 -8.73 9.52 16.04
N MET A 28 -7.88 10.54 16.19
CA MET A 28 -8.25 11.86 16.69
C MET A 28 -8.11 12.90 15.59
N THR A 29 -9.20 13.61 15.31
CA THR A 29 -9.14 14.80 14.45
C THR A 29 -8.36 15.92 15.15
N LYS A 30 -7.81 16.86 14.38
CA LYS A 30 -7.04 18.01 14.91
C LYS A 30 -7.78 18.84 15.98
N SER A 31 -9.09 18.70 16.08
CA SER A 31 -9.96 19.39 17.04
C SER A 31 -10.27 18.56 18.31
N GLY A 32 -9.65 17.38 18.49
CA GLY A 32 -9.84 16.52 19.66
C GLY A 32 -11.13 15.70 19.65
N ILE A 33 -11.86 15.67 18.53
CA ILE A 33 -13.10 14.89 18.39
C ILE A 33 -12.73 13.46 18.02
N VAL A 34 -13.15 12.50 18.86
CA VAL A 34 -13.02 11.06 18.63
C VAL A 34 -14.01 10.65 17.55
N LEU A 35 -13.49 10.05 16.48
CA LEU A 35 -14.35 9.62 15.38
C LEU A 35 -15.05 8.30 15.74
N PRO A 36 -16.38 8.21 15.65
CA PRO A 36 -17.11 6.99 15.96
C PRO A 36 -16.70 5.86 15.02
N ASP A 37 -16.81 4.61 15.49
CA ASP A 37 -16.37 3.41 14.76
C ASP A 37 -17.02 3.26 13.38
N THR A 38 -18.19 3.86 13.17
CA THR A 38 -18.94 3.87 11.90
C THR A 38 -18.34 4.80 10.83
N ALA A 39 -17.56 5.80 11.23
CA ALA A 39 -16.86 6.74 10.33
C ALA A 39 -15.46 6.26 9.96
N LYS A 40 -15.08 5.03 10.35
CA LYS A 40 -13.82 4.36 9.99
C LYS A 40 -13.79 3.96 8.50
N GLU A 41 -13.85 4.93 7.59
CA GLU A 41 -13.36 4.76 6.23
C GLU A 41 -11.97 4.10 6.18
N LYS A 42 -11.83 3.06 5.35
CA LYS A 42 -10.53 2.43 5.13
C LYS A 42 -9.52 3.49 4.67
N PRO A 43 -8.28 3.48 5.18
CA PRO A 43 -7.23 4.36 4.70
C PRO A 43 -7.11 4.21 3.17
N GLN A 44 -7.20 5.32 2.47
CA GLN A 44 -6.98 5.39 1.02
C GLN A 44 -5.51 5.71 0.70
N LYS A 45 -4.69 5.97 1.72
CA LYS A 45 -3.26 6.27 1.60
C LYS A 45 -2.44 5.11 2.16
N GLY A 46 -1.32 4.83 1.51
CA GLY A 46 -0.39 3.80 1.94
C GLY A 46 0.99 3.96 1.32
N THR A 47 1.95 3.24 1.87
CA THR A 47 3.34 3.20 1.38
C THR A 47 3.58 1.90 0.63
N ILE A 48 4.24 1.96 -0.52
CA ILE A 48 4.56 0.78 -1.31
C ILE A 48 5.69 -0.01 -0.66
N LEU A 49 5.45 -1.29 -0.40
CA LEU A 49 6.45 -2.22 0.14
C LEU A 49 7.12 -3.05 -0.94
N ALA A 50 6.38 -3.42 -1.99
CA ALA A 50 6.90 -4.22 -3.10
C ALA A 50 6.16 -3.91 -4.40
N VAL A 51 6.89 -3.95 -5.51
CA VAL A 51 6.38 -3.69 -6.86
C VAL A 51 6.68 -4.92 -7.70
N GLY A 52 5.69 -5.34 -8.49
CA GLY A 52 5.85 -6.45 -9.43
C GLY A 52 6.78 -6.09 -10.59
N PRO A 53 7.17 -7.08 -11.41
CA PRO A 53 8.00 -6.83 -12.59
C PRO A 53 7.29 -6.06 -13.72
N GLY A 54 5.98 -5.85 -13.66
CA GLY A 54 5.18 -5.29 -14.75
C GLY A 54 4.50 -6.36 -15.60
N ARG A 55 3.46 -5.96 -16.33
CA ARG A 55 2.80 -6.82 -17.32
C ARG A 55 3.76 -7.08 -18.48
N THR A 56 3.85 -8.34 -18.92
CA THR A 56 4.57 -8.66 -20.17
C THR A 56 3.66 -8.32 -21.34
N LEU A 57 4.11 -7.45 -22.23
CA LEU A 57 3.47 -7.19 -23.53
C LEU A 57 3.72 -8.36 -24.49
N ASP A 58 2.90 -8.45 -25.53
CA ASP A 58 3.01 -9.47 -26.57
C ASP A 58 4.37 -9.45 -27.30
N ASP A 59 5.05 -8.29 -27.30
CA ASP A 59 6.41 -8.10 -27.83
C ASP A 59 7.53 -8.61 -26.90
N GLY A 60 7.20 -9.26 -25.78
CA GLY A 60 8.16 -9.76 -24.79
C GLY A 60 8.80 -8.69 -23.91
N LYS A 61 8.46 -7.41 -24.13
CA LYS A 61 8.86 -6.29 -23.27
C LYS A 61 7.95 -6.20 -22.04
N ARG A 62 8.48 -5.73 -20.93
CA ARG A 62 7.68 -5.46 -19.72
C ARG A 62 7.19 -4.02 -19.75
N GLU A 63 5.92 -3.82 -19.42
CA GLU A 63 5.35 -2.50 -19.19
C GLU A 63 6.02 -1.86 -17.97
N THR A 64 6.37 -0.59 -18.11
CA THR A 64 7.08 0.14 -17.05
C THR A 64 6.09 0.49 -15.96
N ILE A 65 6.39 0.13 -14.72
CA ILE A 65 5.62 0.57 -13.56
C ILE A 65 6.23 1.87 -13.05
N ASP A 66 5.41 2.92 -12.95
CA ASP A 66 5.85 4.25 -12.51
C ASP A 66 6.14 4.34 -11.00
N VAL A 67 5.58 3.40 -10.23
CA VAL A 67 5.70 3.40 -8.76
C VAL A 67 6.87 2.56 -8.28
N LYS A 68 7.53 3.01 -7.22
CA LYS A 68 8.69 2.35 -6.61
C LYS A 68 8.45 2.00 -5.15
N LYS A 69 9.29 1.11 -4.62
CA LYS A 69 9.28 0.78 -3.20
C LYS A 69 9.60 2.04 -2.37
N GLY A 70 8.75 2.34 -1.39
CA GLY A 70 8.86 3.51 -0.52
C GLY A 70 7.97 4.68 -0.93
N ASP A 71 7.37 4.66 -2.11
CA ASP A 71 6.48 5.74 -2.54
C ASP A 71 5.17 5.72 -1.75
N SER A 72 4.67 6.91 -1.44
CA SER A 72 3.34 7.10 -0.86
C SER A 72 2.31 7.24 -1.97
N VAL A 73 1.34 6.33 -1.99
CA VAL A 73 0.31 6.28 -3.02
C VAL A 73 -1.08 6.36 -2.42
N LEU A 74 -1.99 6.90 -3.21
CA LEU A 74 -3.41 6.90 -2.93
C LEU A 74 -4.06 5.77 -3.76
N TYR A 75 -4.75 4.86 -3.10
CA TYR A 75 -5.41 3.72 -3.72
C TYR A 75 -6.90 3.72 -3.40
N ALA A 76 -7.70 3.11 -4.27
CA ALA A 76 -9.14 3.08 -4.07
C ALA A 76 -9.51 2.26 -2.82
N LYS A 77 -10.56 2.69 -2.11
CA LYS A 77 -11.05 2.11 -0.84
C LYS A 77 -11.31 0.58 -0.90
N TYR A 78 -11.57 0.06 -2.10
CA TYR A 78 -11.90 -1.34 -2.37
C TYR A 78 -10.90 -1.99 -3.34
N ALA A 79 -9.70 -1.43 -3.51
CA ALA A 79 -8.69 -1.97 -4.40
C ALA A 79 -7.95 -3.15 -3.76
N GLY A 80 -7.79 -4.22 -4.54
CA GLY A 80 -6.92 -5.34 -4.21
C GLY A 80 -7.52 -6.37 -3.25
N THR A 81 -6.65 -7.26 -2.77
CA THR A 81 -6.98 -8.33 -1.83
C THR A 81 -6.20 -8.08 -0.55
N GLU A 82 -6.89 -8.02 0.58
CA GLU A 82 -6.25 -7.96 1.89
C GLU A 82 -5.62 -9.33 2.20
N PHE A 83 -4.35 -9.32 2.57
CA PHE A 83 -3.62 -10.52 3.00
C PHE A 83 -2.91 -10.21 4.32
N LYS A 84 -2.69 -11.22 5.16
CA LYS A 84 -2.05 -11.11 6.47
C LYS A 84 -0.69 -11.80 6.47
#